data_AF-A0A5J4Q6Z2-F1
#
_entry.id   AF-A0A5J4Q6Z2-F1
#
_cell.length_a   1.000
_cell.length_b   1.000
_cell.length_c   1.000
_cell.angle_alpha   90.00
_cell.angle_beta   90.00
_cell.angle_gamma   90.00
#
_symmetry.space_group_name_H-M   'P 1'
#
loop_
_entity.id
_entity.type
_entity.pdbx_description
1 polymer ?
#
loop_
_entity_poly.entity_id
_entity_poly.type
_entity_poly.pdbx_seq_one_letter_code
_entity_poly.pdbx_strand_id
1 'polypeptide(L)' 'FMGGLIYGLITYPSDDQKALEFAVAASCLKHTIYGDFNLATVAEVENLIKGDGSGRVSR' A
#
# COMPACT_ATOMS: atom_id res chain seq x y z
N PHE A 1 6.82 -3.25 -1.96
CA PHE A 1 6.02 -4.48 -2.07
C PHE A 1 6.08 -5.39 -0.83
N MET A 2 7.15 -6.17 -0.61
CA MET A 2 7.18 -7.27 0.39
C MET A 2 6.79 -6.86 1.82
N GLY A 3 7.28 -5.73 2.33
CA GLY A 3 6.89 -5.25 3.66
C GLY A 3 5.39 -4.95 3.78
N GLY A 4 4.78 -4.45 2.71
CA GLY A 4 3.33 -4.26 2.63
C GLY A 4 2.56 -5.57 2.57
N LEU A 5 3.10 -6.61 1.91
CA LEU A 5 2.47 -7.94 1.87
C LEU A 5 2.47 -8.61 3.23
N ILE A 6 3.61 -8.59 3.94
CA ILE A 6 3.71 -9.15 5.29
C ILE A 6 2.73 -8.43 6.23
N TYR A 7 2.70 -7.09 6.18
CA TYR A 7 1.73 -6.31 6.94
C TYR A 7 0.29 -6.68 6.59
N GLY A 8 -0.02 -6.79 5.29
CA GLY A 8 -1.34 -7.15 4.79
C GLY A 8 -1.81 -8.52 5.26
N LEU A 9 -0.95 -9.54 5.20
CA LEU A 9 -1.28 -10.90 5.67
C LEU A 9 -1.52 -10.96 7.20
N ILE A 10 -0.78 -10.16 7.98
CA ILE A 10 -0.98 -10.08 9.44
C ILE A 10 -2.27 -9.31 9.78
N THR A 11 -2.56 -8.23 9.05
CA THR A 11 -3.66 -7.30 9.35
C THR A 11 -5.00 -7.77 8.79
N TYR A 12 -4.98 -8.48 7.65
CA TYR A 12 -6.16 -8.97 6.93
C TYR A 12 -6.08 -10.49 6.71
N PRO A 13 -6.03 -11.31 7.78
CA PRO A 13 -5.70 -12.75 7.73
C PRO A 13 -6.73 -13.63 7.03
N SER A 14 -7.87 -13.08 6.62
CA SER A 14 -8.94 -13.80 5.90
C SER A 14 -9.28 -13.16 4.56
N ASP A 15 -8.45 -12.21 4.11
CA ASP A 15 -8.67 -11.42 2.90
C ASP A 15 -7.35 -11.23 2.14
N ASP A 16 -6.94 -12.30 1.46
CA ASP A 16 -5.70 -12.34 0.67
C ASP A 16 -5.71 -11.29 -0.46
N GLN A 17 -6.89 -10.99 -1.01
CA GLN A 17 -7.03 -9.95 -2.04
C GLN A 17 -6.67 -8.59 -1.46
N LYS A 18 -7.22 -8.23 -0.30
CA LYS A 18 -6.90 -6.96 0.35
C LYS A 18 -5.45 -6.89 0.81
N ALA A 19 -4.87 -7.99 1.27
CA ALA A 19 -3.44 -8.06 1.58
C ALA A 19 -2.56 -7.77 0.34
N LEU A 20 -2.93 -8.31 -0.82
CA LEU A 20 -2.25 -8.05 -2.08
C LEU A 20 -2.43 -6.60 -2.54
N GLU A 21 -3.66 -6.07 -2.50
CA GLU A 21 -3.97 -4.67 -2.85
C GLU A 21 -3.16 -3.70 -1.99
N PHE A 22 -3.04 -3.97 -0.68
CA PHE A 22 -2.20 -3.20 0.23
C PHE A 22 -0.72 -3.25 -0.17
N ALA A 23 -0.19 -4.44 -0.48
CA ALA A 23 1.20 -4.60 -0.89
C ALA A 23 1.54 -3.84 -2.18
N VAL A 24 0.63 -3.87 -3.15
CA VAL A 24 0.75 -3.16 -4.43
C VAL A 24 0.68 -1.66 -4.20
N ALA A 25 -0.33 -1.16 -3.49
CA ALA A 25 -0.49 0.26 -3.18
C ALA A 25 0.72 0.82 -2.42
N ALA A 26 1.21 0.12 -1.40
CA ALA A 26 2.42 0.50 -0.68
C ALA A 26 3.66 0.53 -1.59
N SER A 27 3.74 -0.35 -2.58
CA SER A 27 4.83 -0.34 -3.57
C SER A 27 4.74 0.86 -4.51
N CYS A 28 3.54 1.23 -4.96
CA CYS A 28 3.33 2.42 -5.78
C CYS A 28 3.79 3.68 -5.05
N LEU A 29 3.40 3.85 -3.78
CA LEU A 29 3.81 5.00 -2.98
C LEU A 29 5.33 5.06 -2.78
N LYS A 30 5.99 3.91 -2.59
CA LYS A 30 7.46 3.85 -2.45
C LYS A 30 8.20 4.49 -3.63
N HIS A 31 7.68 4.36 -4.86
CA HIS A 31 8.31 4.97 -6.05
C HIS A 31 8.18 6.51 -6.10
N THR A 32 7.37 7.09 -5.23
CA THR A 32 7.22 8.56 -5.10
C THR A 32 8.03 9.16 -3.95
N ILE A 33 8.69 8.32 -3.14
CA ILE A 33 9.45 8.69 -1.95
C ILE A 33 10.94 8.43 -2.21
N TYR A 34 11.77 9.46 -2.08
CA TYR A 34 13.22 9.34 -2.23
C TYR A 34 13.85 8.49 -1.12
N GLY A 35 14.94 7.79 -1.46
CA GLY A 35 15.64 6.87 -0.57
C GLY A 35 15.08 5.44 -0.62
N ASP A 36 15.61 4.56 0.22
CA ASP A 36 15.36 3.12 0.10
C ASP A 36 14.15 2.67 0.94
N PHE A 37 13.89 3.36 2.05
CA PHE A 37 12.79 3.04 2.94
C PHE A 37 11.45 3.50 2.38
N ASN A 38 10.42 2.68 2.61
CA ASN A 38 9.05 3.11 2.38
C ASN A 38 8.58 3.89 3.61
N LEU A 39 8.43 5.21 3.46
CA LEU A 39 7.96 6.10 4.53
C LEU A 39 6.44 6.36 4.46
N ALA A 40 5.71 5.65 3.58
CA ALA A 40 4.27 5.74 3.50
C ALA A 40 3.60 5.21 4.77
N THR A 41 2.57 5.92 5.22
CA THR A 41 1.73 5.52 6.36
C THR A 41 0.64 4.55 5.92
N VAL A 42 0.11 3.78 6.88
CA VAL A 42 -1.04 2.87 6.63
C VAL A 42 -2.23 3.63 6.05
N ALA A 43 -2.51 4.83 6.55
CA ALA A 43 -3.62 5.66 6.08
C ALA A 43 -3.44 6.08 4.61
N GLU A 44 -2.24 6.48 4.19
CA GLU A 44 -1.96 6.81 2.79
C GLU A 44 -2.12 5.60 1.87
N VAL A 45 -1.66 4.42 2.30
CA VAL A 45 -1.84 3.18 1.55
C VAL A 45 -3.32 2.83 1.42
N GLU A 46 -4.08 2.87 2.51
CA GLU A 46 -5.53 2.58 2.48
C GLU A 46 -6.31 3.59 1.64
N ASN A 47 -5.93 4.87 1.68
CA ASN A 47 -6.53 5.90 0.84
C ASN A 47 -6.25 5.65 -0.64
N LEU A 48 -5.06 5.16 -1.00
CA LEU A 48 -4.73 4.80 -2.38
C LEU A 48 -5.55 3.59 -2.87
N ILE A 49 -5.80 2.60 -2.02
CA ILE A 49 -6.67 1.45 -2.34
C ILE A 49 -8.12 1.88 -2.54
N LYS A 50 -8.61 2.80 -1.70
CA LYS A 50 -9.99 3.35 -1.77
C LYS A 50 -10.18 4.37 -2.89
N GLY A 51 -9.09 4.94 -3.40
CA GLY A 51 -9.09 5.94 -4.46
C GLY A 51 -9.67 5.39 -5.76
N ASP A 52 -10.17 6.30 -6.61
CA ASP A 52 -10.54 5.90 -7.97
C ASP A 52 -9.33 5.23 -8.64
N GLY A 53 -9.54 4.15 -9.40
CA GLY A 53 -8.48 3.31 -9.98
C GLY A 53 -7.52 4.02 -10.95
N SER A 54 -7.47 5.36 -10.94
CA SER A 54 -6.52 6.22 -11.63
C SER A 54 -5.11 6.18 -11.01
N GLY A 55 -4.95 5.65 -9.78
CA GLY A 55 -3.65 5.57 -9.10
C GLY A 55 -3.08 6.93 -8.70
N ARG A 56 -3.92 7.98 -8.64
CA ARG A 56 -3.50 9.34 -8.34
C ARG A 56 -3.32 9.52 -6.84
N VAL A 57 -2.10 9.85 -6.44
CA VAL A 57 -1.79 10.24 -5.05
C VAL A 57 -2.40 11.62 -4.79
N SER A 58 -3.46 11.68 -3.98
CA SER A 58 -4.02 12.94 -3.47
C SER A 58 -3.23 13.36 -2.23
N ARG A 59 -2.74 14.60 -2.21
CA ARG A 59 -1.90 15.17 -1.13
C ARG A 59 -2.67 16.22 -0.36
#